data_AF-A0A521TYW2-F1
#
_entry.id   AF-A0A521TYW2-F1
#
_cell.length_a   1.000
_cell.length_b   1.000
_cell.length_c   1.000
_cell.angle_alpha   90.00
_cell.angle_beta   90.00
_cell.angle_gamma   90.00
#
_symmetry.space_group_name_H-M   'P 1'
#
loop_
_entity.id
_entity.type
_entity.pdbx_description
1 polymer ?
#
loop_
_entity_poly.entity_id
_entity_poly.type
_entity_poly.pdbx_seq_one_letter_code
_entity_poly.pdbx_strand_id
1 'polypeptide(L)'
;MLGPFSFLEDALATLIASVPELRLLGAIDYVLLITLGVFALDGARRGVLLGAIDLGTLVVGLSLAVALHGAGTDAIESVAPSLGTFAPFIALTAVGGVVALLGSLAARVVDSTFVYPMRRVGAFRFVDGLLGVPMGFARGALLSAVALIALSALPLATEIARSIDQSPIAERLVPLGRMVAPDLGAIVTRISLGNTVLAPPPRAQLSGQAAPALVAGARATLDPEAELDMVSLVNRERASGGLTPLVFDDRLTLAARDHGLEMARLGYFAHQSPISGSPFDRLVRSGVRFTIAGENLALAPTAESAHRGLMNSPEHRRNILSPTFRRIGIGAMLVEGTGMLFTQAFTD
;
A
#
# COMPACT_ATOMS: atom_id res chain seq x y z
N MET A 1 41.19 20.96 7.90
CA MET A 1 40.88 20.65 6.49
C MET A 1 39.37 20.62 6.38
N LEU A 2 38.76 21.69 5.87
CA LEU A 2 37.33 21.69 5.56
C LEU A 2 37.12 20.72 4.39
N GLY A 3 36.16 19.79 4.53
CA GLY A 3 35.87 18.80 3.51
C GLY A 3 35.47 19.47 2.20
N PRO A 4 35.63 18.79 1.05
CA PRO A 4 35.38 19.33 -0.31
C PRO A 4 33.93 19.79 -0.56
N PHE A 5 33.02 19.65 0.43
CA PHE A 5 31.61 20.02 0.36
C PHE A 5 31.20 21.15 1.31
N SER A 6 32.12 21.71 2.10
CA SER A 6 31.84 22.81 3.05
C SER A 6 31.22 24.05 2.39
N PHE A 7 31.63 24.38 1.16
CA PHE A 7 31.05 25.48 0.38
C PHE A 7 29.58 25.25 0.00
N LEU A 8 29.20 23.98 -0.25
CA LEU A 8 27.82 23.61 -0.55
C LEU A 8 26.93 23.71 0.69
N GLU A 9 27.47 23.36 1.86
CA GLU A 9 26.77 23.50 3.14
C GLU A 9 26.51 24.98 3.48
N ASP A 10 27.52 25.85 3.30
CA ASP A 10 27.38 27.29 3.55
C ASP A 10 26.43 27.96 2.55
N ALA A 11 26.49 27.59 1.27
CA ALA A 11 25.58 28.09 0.25
C ALA A 11 24.12 27.65 0.50
N LEU A 12 23.92 26.40 0.90
CA LEU A 12 22.61 25.87 1.26
C LEU A 12 22.06 26.54 2.52
N ALA A 13 22.89 26.72 3.56
CA ALA A 13 22.51 27.41 4.78
C ALA A 13 22.11 28.87 4.53
N THR A 14 22.86 29.56 3.66
CA THR A 14 22.55 30.94 3.25
C THR A 14 21.24 31.01 2.47
N LEU A 15 20.98 30.07 1.57
CA LEU A 15 19.75 29.99 0.79
C LEU A 15 18.53 29.73 1.71
N ILE A 16 18.63 28.76 2.62
CA ILE A 16 17.58 28.43 3.62
C ILE A 16 17.34 29.60 4.57
N ALA A 17 18.38 30.38 4.90
CA ALA A 17 18.23 31.57 5.72
C ALA A 17 17.49 32.71 4.99
N SER A 18 17.65 32.80 3.67
CA SER A 18 17.10 33.86 2.82
C SER A 18 15.66 33.64 2.35
N VAL A 19 15.16 32.39 2.40
CA VAL A 19 13.79 32.03 1.98
C VAL A 19 13.09 31.31 3.14
N PRO A 20 12.29 32.03 3.96
CA PRO A 20 11.64 31.49 5.15
C PRO A 20 10.78 30.26 4.85
N GLU A 21 10.18 30.17 3.66
CA GLU A 21 9.39 29.00 3.25
C GLU A 21 10.22 27.71 3.16
N LEU A 22 11.54 27.81 2.89
CA LEU A 22 12.42 26.64 2.83
C LEU A 22 12.64 26.00 4.21
N ARG A 23 12.40 26.74 5.30
CA ARG A 23 12.51 26.21 6.68
C ARG A 23 11.33 25.32 7.06
N LEU A 24 10.25 25.36 6.29
CA LEU A 24 9.04 24.56 6.49
C LEU A 24 9.04 23.26 5.66
N LEU A 25 10.06 23.07 4.80
CA LEU A 25 10.13 21.92 3.90
C LEU A 25 10.70 20.69 4.63
N GLY A 26 9.97 19.59 4.53
CA GLY A 26 10.43 18.27 4.98
C GLY A 26 11.33 17.59 3.96
N ALA A 27 11.89 16.44 4.32
CA ALA A 27 12.75 15.65 3.42
C ALA A 27 12.05 15.31 2.08
N ILE A 28 10.74 15.04 2.12
CA ILE A 28 9.96 14.72 0.93
C ILE A 28 9.81 15.90 -0.03
N ASP A 29 9.71 17.13 0.49
CA ASP A 29 9.61 18.32 -0.34
C ASP A 29 10.88 18.53 -1.17
N TYR A 30 12.06 18.27 -0.59
CA TYR A 30 13.32 18.30 -1.34
C TYR A 30 13.35 17.24 -2.44
N VAL A 31 12.88 16.02 -2.17
CA VAL A 31 12.78 14.97 -3.18
C VAL A 31 11.84 15.39 -4.31
N LEU A 32 10.70 15.99 -4.00
CA LEU A 32 9.74 16.49 -4.99
C LEU A 32 10.34 17.63 -5.82
N LEU A 33 11.01 18.61 -5.20
CA LEU A 33 11.67 19.72 -5.91
C LEU A 33 12.77 19.21 -6.86
N ILE A 34 13.61 18.28 -6.40
CA ILE A 34 14.65 17.68 -7.23
C ILE A 34 14.01 16.94 -8.41
N THR A 35 12.97 16.15 -8.15
CA THR A 35 12.25 15.41 -9.19
C THR A 35 11.67 16.36 -10.24
N LEU A 36 10.95 17.40 -9.80
CA LEU A 36 10.38 18.42 -10.69
C LEU A 36 11.47 19.14 -11.50
N GLY A 37 12.59 19.48 -10.88
CA GLY A 37 13.74 20.10 -11.55
C GLY A 37 14.37 19.20 -12.62
N VAL A 38 14.56 17.92 -12.32
CA VAL A 38 15.08 16.93 -13.29
C VAL A 38 14.16 16.81 -14.50
N PHE A 39 12.84 16.72 -14.28
CA PHE A 39 11.87 16.65 -15.36
C PHE A 39 11.77 17.95 -16.17
N ALA A 40 11.90 19.11 -15.53
CA ALA A 40 11.97 20.40 -16.21
C ALA A 40 13.20 20.49 -17.13
N LEU A 41 14.36 20.00 -16.66
CA LEU A 41 15.59 19.92 -17.46
C LEU A 41 15.50 18.91 -18.61
N ASP A 42 14.84 17.76 -18.39
CA ASP A 42 14.52 16.81 -19.48
C ASP A 42 13.61 17.46 -20.52
N GLY A 43 12.58 18.19 -20.08
CA GLY A 43 11.71 19.00 -20.93
C GLY A 43 12.48 19.99 -21.80
N ALA A 44 13.48 20.68 -21.23
CA ALA A 44 14.34 21.59 -21.99
C ALA A 44 15.13 20.89 -23.11
N ARG A 45 15.50 19.63 -22.92
CA ARG A 45 16.21 18.82 -23.93
C ARG A 45 15.24 18.25 -24.97
N ARG A 46 14.06 17.82 -24.55
CA ARG A 46 13.03 17.22 -25.41
C ARG A 46 12.29 18.25 -26.27
N GLY A 47 12.12 19.47 -25.77
CA GLY A 47 11.37 20.53 -26.46
C GLY A 47 9.86 20.41 -26.29
N VAL A 48 9.12 21.38 -26.83
CA VAL A 48 7.68 21.54 -26.57
C VAL A 48 6.85 20.46 -27.25
N LEU A 49 7.13 20.13 -28.52
CA LEU A 49 6.31 19.18 -29.29
C LEU A 49 6.46 17.76 -28.75
N LEU A 50 7.69 17.29 -28.55
CA LEU A 50 7.93 15.97 -27.98
C LEU A 50 7.50 15.89 -26.52
N GLY A 51 7.71 16.97 -25.74
CA GLY A 51 7.20 17.07 -24.39
C GLY A 51 5.67 16.99 -24.30
N ALA A 52 4.96 17.59 -25.26
CA ALA A 52 3.49 17.49 -25.36
C ALA A 52 3.03 16.06 -25.65
N ILE A 53 3.71 15.36 -26.56
CA ILE A 53 3.40 13.96 -26.87
C ILE A 53 3.63 13.08 -25.64
N ASP A 54 4.75 13.27 -24.94
CA ASP A 54 5.05 12.50 -23.72
C ASP A 54 4.02 12.74 -22.62
N LEU A 55 3.65 14.00 -22.37
CA LEU A 55 2.66 14.35 -21.37
C LEU A 55 1.29 13.80 -21.74
N GLY A 56 0.85 13.97 -22.99
CA GLY A 56 -0.41 13.43 -23.48
C GLY A 56 -0.46 11.91 -23.40
N THR A 57 0.63 11.24 -23.77
CA THR A 57 0.77 9.77 -23.66
C THR A 57 0.66 9.32 -22.20
N LEU A 58 1.29 10.03 -21.27
CA LEU A 58 1.20 9.72 -19.84
C LEU A 58 -0.23 9.89 -19.32
N VAL A 59 -0.89 11.01 -19.65
CA VAL A 59 -2.28 11.28 -19.22
C VAL A 59 -3.22 10.21 -19.76
N VAL A 60 -3.20 9.98 -21.07
CA VAL A 60 -4.05 8.96 -21.72
C VAL A 60 -3.75 7.57 -21.20
N GLY A 61 -2.46 7.22 -21.08
CA GLY A 61 -2.02 5.91 -20.60
C GLY A 61 -2.48 5.63 -19.17
N LEU A 62 -2.36 6.61 -18.29
CA LEU A 62 -2.80 6.49 -16.90
C LEU A 62 -4.32 6.42 -16.78
N SER A 63 -5.05 7.33 -17.44
CA SER A 63 -6.51 7.32 -17.42
C SER A 63 -7.08 6.04 -18.00
N LEU A 64 -6.51 5.53 -19.10
CA LEU A 64 -6.94 4.27 -19.71
C LEU A 64 -6.58 3.07 -18.84
N ALA A 65 -5.38 3.06 -18.24
CA ALA A 65 -4.95 1.99 -17.34
C ALA A 65 -5.87 1.87 -16.12
N VAL A 66 -6.30 3.00 -15.55
CA VAL A 66 -7.30 3.02 -14.49
C VAL A 66 -8.66 2.59 -15.03
N ALA A 67 -9.16 3.19 -16.12
CA ALA A 67 -10.49 2.87 -16.63
C ALA A 67 -10.66 1.39 -17.04
N LEU A 68 -9.61 0.76 -17.56
CA LEU A 68 -9.62 -0.63 -18.03
C LEU A 68 -9.09 -1.64 -16.99
N HIS A 69 -8.73 -1.20 -15.79
CA HIS A 69 -8.07 -2.06 -14.81
C HIS A 69 -8.92 -3.30 -14.46
N GLY A 70 -10.24 -3.13 -14.33
CA GLY A 70 -11.17 -4.21 -13.96
C GLY A 70 -11.25 -5.28 -15.04
N ALA A 71 -11.60 -4.87 -16.27
CA ALA A 71 -11.66 -5.77 -17.42
C ALA A 71 -10.32 -6.48 -17.69
N GLY A 72 -9.20 -5.77 -17.51
CA GLY A 72 -7.87 -6.38 -17.61
C GLY A 72 -7.58 -7.39 -16.51
N THR A 73 -8.04 -7.13 -15.28
CA THR A 73 -7.91 -8.06 -14.14
C THR A 73 -8.68 -9.35 -14.44
N ASP A 74 -9.96 -9.24 -14.81
CA ASP A 74 -10.82 -10.39 -15.11
C ASP A 74 -10.26 -11.25 -16.25
N ALA A 75 -9.75 -10.59 -17.30
CA ALA A 75 -9.11 -11.28 -18.43
C ALA A 75 -7.87 -12.06 -18.00
N ILE A 76 -7.00 -11.47 -17.16
CA ILE A 76 -5.80 -12.14 -16.65
C ILE A 76 -6.17 -13.32 -15.76
N GLU A 77 -7.14 -13.13 -14.85
CA GLU A 77 -7.59 -14.20 -13.95
C GLU A 77 -8.22 -15.37 -14.70
N SER A 78 -8.90 -15.12 -15.82
CA SER A 78 -9.49 -16.18 -16.65
C SER A 78 -8.43 -17.09 -17.32
N VAL A 79 -7.26 -16.55 -17.64
CA VAL A 79 -6.19 -17.26 -18.37
C VAL A 79 -5.10 -17.77 -17.42
N ALA A 80 -4.82 -17.02 -16.36
CA ALA A 80 -3.78 -17.32 -15.38
C ALA A 80 -4.27 -17.06 -13.95
N PRO A 81 -5.13 -17.94 -13.40
CA PRO A 81 -5.68 -17.79 -12.04
C PRO A 81 -4.62 -17.67 -10.95
N SER A 82 -3.44 -18.27 -11.16
CA SER A 82 -2.30 -18.19 -10.24
C SER A 82 -1.76 -16.76 -10.06
N LEU A 83 -2.07 -15.85 -10.97
CA LEU A 83 -1.67 -14.45 -10.91
C LEU A 83 -2.69 -13.55 -10.22
N GLY A 84 -3.85 -14.05 -9.74
CA GLY A 84 -4.98 -13.21 -9.31
C GLY A 84 -4.60 -12.08 -8.33
N THR A 85 -3.70 -12.34 -7.39
CA THR A 85 -3.22 -11.29 -6.45
C THR A 85 -2.41 -10.16 -7.13
N PHE A 86 -1.78 -10.45 -8.27
CA PHE A 86 -1.04 -9.49 -9.09
C PHE A 86 -1.80 -9.01 -10.33
N ALA A 87 -2.93 -9.63 -10.67
CA ALA A 87 -3.69 -9.36 -11.90
C ALA A 87 -4.07 -7.87 -12.06
N PRO A 88 -4.49 -7.13 -11.01
CA PRO A 88 -4.75 -5.69 -11.14
C PRO A 88 -3.50 -4.87 -11.47
N PHE A 89 -2.35 -5.24 -10.90
CA PHE A 89 -1.07 -4.55 -11.18
C PHE A 89 -0.60 -4.83 -12.61
N ILE A 90 -0.72 -6.09 -13.05
CA ILE A 90 -0.38 -6.49 -14.42
C ILE A 90 -1.30 -5.80 -15.43
N ALA A 91 -2.61 -5.73 -15.16
CA ALA A 91 -3.57 -5.02 -16.01
C ALA A 91 -3.21 -3.53 -16.15
N LEU A 92 -2.94 -2.85 -15.02
CA LEU A 92 -2.58 -1.43 -15.01
C LEU A 92 -1.29 -1.17 -15.81
N THR A 93 -0.25 -1.98 -15.59
CA THR A 93 1.05 -1.83 -16.26
C THR A 93 1.02 -2.22 -17.73
N ALA A 94 0.23 -3.23 -18.10
CA ALA A 94 0.07 -3.64 -19.50
C ALA A 94 -0.59 -2.54 -20.33
N VAL A 95 -1.72 -1.99 -19.87
CA VAL A 95 -2.43 -0.91 -20.58
C VAL A 95 -1.54 0.33 -20.69
N GLY A 96 -0.94 0.75 -19.58
CA GLY A 96 -0.01 1.89 -19.57
C GLY A 96 1.20 1.68 -20.48
N GLY A 97 1.76 0.46 -20.49
CA GLY A 97 2.89 0.07 -21.33
C GLY A 97 2.59 0.11 -22.82
N VAL A 98 1.41 -0.37 -23.23
CA VAL A 98 0.97 -0.30 -24.64
C VAL A 98 0.81 1.15 -25.09
N VAL A 99 0.15 1.99 -24.29
CA VAL A 99 -0.01 3.42 -24.63
C VAL A 99 1.34 4.13 -24.67
N ALA A 100 2.24 3.85 -23.72
CA ALA A 100 3.60 4.39 -23.70
C ALA A 100 4.40 3.97 -24.95
N LEU A 101 4.26 2.73 -25.40
CA LEU A 101 4.90 2.24 -26.62
C LEU A 101 4.39 3.01 -27.84
N LEU A 102 3.07 3.15 -28.00
CA LEU A 102 2.46 3.90 -29.10
C LEU A 102 2.89 5.37 -29.09
N GLY A 103 2.89 6.02 -27.92
CA GLY A 103 3.38 7.38 -27.77
C GLY A 103 4.86 7.52 -28.16
N SER A 104 5.71 6.55 -27.81
CA SER A 104 7.13 6.54 -28.20
C SER A 104 7.33 6.41 -29.71
N LEU A 105 6.44 5.69 -30.39
CA LEU A 105 6.46 5.56 -31.86
C LEU A 105 6.02 6.86 -32.51
N ALA A 106 4.93 7.46 -32.01
CA ALA A 106 4.46 8.77 -32.46
C ALA A 106 5.52 9.86 -32.28
N ALA A 107 6.15 9.90 -31.10
CA ALA A 107 7.24 10.84 -30.81
C ALA A 107 8.43 10.66 -31.77
N ARG A 108 8.81 9.42 -32.09
CA ARG A 108 9.89 9.13 -33.06
C ARG A 108 9.56 9.61 -34.47
N VAL A 109 8.32 9.42 -34.92
CA VAL A 109 7.87 9.93 -36.23
C VAL A 109 7.88 11.46 -36.24
N VAL A 110 7.37 12.09 -35.19
CA VAL A 110 7.33 13.57 -35.09
C VAL A 110 8.73 14.16 -35.00
N ASP A 111 9.64 13.51 -34.25
CA ASP A 111 11.02 13.95 -34.11
C ASP A 111 11.76 13.93 -35.45
N SER A 112 11.75 12.76 -36.11
CA SER A 112 12.43 12.57 -37.40
C SER A 112 11.87 13.46 -38.52
N THR A 113 10.55 13.68 -38.55
CA THR A 113 9.88 14.37 -39.65
C THR A 113 9.89 15.90 -39.47
N PHE A 114 9.70 16.40 -38.25
CA PHE A 114 9.48 17.82 -37.99
C PHE A 114 10.54 18.45 -37.08
N VAL A 115 10.77 17.86 -35.90
CA VAL A 115 11.56 18.51 -34.84
C VAL A 115 13.04 18.54 -35.20
N TYR A 116 13.61 17.41 -35.64
CA TYR A 116 15.02 17.32 -36.01
C TYR A 116 15.42 18.30 -37.14
N PRO A 117 14.68 18.40 -38.26
CA PRO A 117 14.94 19.42 -39.27
C PRO A 117 14.88 20.85 -38.74
N MET A 118 13.85 21.19 -37.95
CA MET A 118 13.65 22.55 -37.44
C MET A 118 14.73 22.96 -36.43
N ARG A 119 15.22 22.03 -35.60
CA ARG A 119 16.27 22.26 -34.60
C ARG A 119 17.66 22.57 -35.20
N ARG A 120 17.85 22.43 -36.51
CA ARG A 120 19.07 22.93 -37.19
C ARG A 120 19.19 24.46 -37.11
N VAL A 121 18.08 25.17 -36.93
CA VAL A 121 18.06 26.61 -36.73
C VAL A 121 18.23 26.94 -35.24
N GLY A 122 19.32 27.63 -34.88
CA GLY A 122 19.68 27.89 -33.48
C GLY A 122 18.61 28.62 -32.67
N ALA A 123 17.93 29.62 -33.26
CA ALA A 123 16.84 30.33 -32.63
C ALA A 123 15.64 29.42 -32.32
N PHE A 124 15.28 28.53 -33.26
CA PHE A 124 14.21 27.55 -33.04
C PHE A 124 14.58 26.56 -31.94
N ARG A 125 15.80 26.02 -31.96
CA ARG A 125 16.30 25.10 -30.92
C ARG A 125 16.22 25.72 -29.52
N PHE A 126 16.54 27.00 -29.40
CA PHE A 126 16.44 27.72 -28.13
C PHE A 126 14.99 27.88 -27.66
N VAL A 127 14.09 28.36 -28.54
CA VAL A 127 12.67 28.55 -28.21
C VAL A 127 11.99 27.22 -27.89
N ASP A 128 12.24 26.19 -28.69
CA ASP A 128 11.70 24.85 -28.46
C ASP A 128 12.14 24.28 -27.11
N GLY A 129 13.42 24.42 -26.75
CA GLY A 129 13.92 24.02 -25.44
C GLY A 129 13.29 24.83 -24.30
N LEU A 130 13.19 26.15 -24.43
CA LEU A 130 12.59 27.01 -23.42
C LEU A 130 11.12 26.63 -23.16
N LEU A 131 10.35 26.42 -24.24
CA LEU A 131 8.93 26.01 -24.15
C LEU A 131 8.77 24.52 -23.77
N GLY A 132 9.83 23.72 -23.86
CA GLY A 132 9.85 22.35 -23.37
C GLY A 132 9.89 22.25 -21.84
N VAL A 133 10.42 23.27 -21.14
CA VAL A 133 10.54 23.28 -19.66
C VAL A 133 9.18 23.10 -18.97
N PRO A 134 8.11 23.87 -19.29
CA PRO A 134 6.79 23.66 -18.71
C PRO A 134 6.21 22.28 -18.97
N MET A 135 6.46 21.70 -20.16
CA MET A 135 5.95 20.36 -20.51
C MET A 135 6.64 19.27 -19.67
N GLY A 136 7.96 19.39 -19.51
CA GLY A 136 8.72 18.53 -18.62
C GLY A 136 8.25 18.65 -17.17
N PHE A 137 8.11 19.88 -16.66
CA PHE A 137 7.62 20.14 -15.31
C PHE A 137 6.22 19.51 -15.08
N ALA A 138 5.27 19.72 -16.00
CA ALA A 138 3.94 19.15 -15.91
C ALA A 138 3.95 17.62 -15.88
N ARG A 139 4.81 16.99 -16.69
CA ARG A 139 5.01 15.53 -16.68
C ARG A 139 5.57 15.04 -15.33
N GLY A 140 6.59 15.72 -14.80
CA GLY A 140 7.17 15.40 -13.50
C GLY A 140 6.18 15.58 -12.35
N ALA A 141 5.37 16.65 -12.40
CA ALA A 141 4.30 16.92 -11.44
C ALA A 141 3.25 15.82 -11.43
N LEU A 142 2.80 15.37 -12.62
CA LEU A 142 1.83 14.29 -12.73
C LEU A 142 2.40 12.96 -12.21
N LEU A 143 3.63 12.59 -12.58
CA LEU A 143 4.26 11.37 -12.07
C LEU A 143 4.45 11.40 -10.56
N SER A 144 4.85 12.55 -10.01
CA SER A 144 5.00 12.73 -8.58
C SER A 144 3.65 12.64 -7.87
N ALA A 145 2.59 13.23 -8.42
CA ALA A 145 1.24 13.14 -7.88
C ALA A 145 0.74 11.69 -7.82
N VAL A 146 0.96 10.92 -8.90
CA VAL A 146 0.62 9.50 -8.99
C VAL A 146 1.40 8.67 -7.96
N ALA A 147 2.70 8.93 -7.83
CA ALA A 147 3.54 8.26 -6.85
C ALA A 147 3.09 8.57 -5.41
N LEU A 148 2.74 9.83 -5.11
CA LEU A 148 2.22 10.22 -3.80
C LEU A 148 0.89 9.54 -3.50
N ILE A 149 -0.06 9.50 -4.44
CA ILE A 149 -1.34 8.79 -4.27
C ILE A 149 -1.10 7.31 -3.98
N ALA A 150 -0.19 6.67 -4.73
CA ALA A 150 0.14 5.27 -4.52
C ALA A 150 0.80 5.04 -3.16
N LEU A 151 1.78 5.86 -2.77
CA LEU A 151 2.46 5.76 -1.48
C LEU A 151 1.51 5.99 -0.30
N SER A 152 0.62 6.98 -0.39
CA SER A 152 -0.39 7.24 0.65
C SER A 152 -1.41 6.11 0.79
N ALA A 153 -1.60 5.30 -0.24
CA ALA A 153 -2.49 4.15 -0.24
C ALA A 153 -1.86 2.88 0.35
N LEU A 154 -0.54 2.88 0.57
CA LEU A 154 0.20 1.78 1.19
C LEU A 154 0.20 1.91 2.73
N PRO A 155 0.20 0.80 3.47
CA PRO A 155 0.37 0.77 4.93
C PRO A 155 1.84 1.00 5.30
N LEU A 156 2.37 2.18 4.99
CA LEU A 156 3.76 2.57 5.27
C LEU A 156 3.97 2.85 6.76
N ALA A 157 5.25 2.87 7.18
CA ALA A 157 5.63 3.38 8.49
C ALA A 157 5.06 4.79 8.71
N THR A 158 4.56 5.05 9.91
CA THR A 158 3.87 6.31 10.28
C THR A 158 4.69 7.57 9.98
N GLU A 159 6.02 7.46 9.96
CA GLU A 159 6.93 8.57 9.63
C GLU A 159 6.83 9.02 8.17
N ILE A 160 6.72 8.08 7.23
CA ILE A 160 6.64 8.39 5.79
C ILE A 160 5.26 8.96 5.46
N ALA A 161 4.21 8.36 6.01
CA ALA A 161 2.84 8.85 5.85
C ALA A 161 2.71 10.29 6.39
N ARG A 162 3.22 10.55 7.61
CA ARG A 162 3.22 11.88 8.22
C ARG A 162 4.00 12.90 7.38
N SER A 163 5.15 12.50 6.82
CA SER A 163 5.95 13.37 5.95
C SER A 163 5.19 13.77 4.68
N ILE A 164 4.43 12.85 4.07
CA ILE A 164 3.58 13.13 2.91
C ILE A 164 2.44 14.08 3.30
N ASP A 165 1.74 13.79 4.40
CA ASP A 165 0.57 14.56 4.84
C ASP A 165 0.93 16.01 5.22
N GLN A 166 2.15 16.25 5.71
CA GLN A 166 2.63 17.57 6.10
C GLN A 166 3.32 18.33 4.97
N SER A 167 3.48 17.73 3.79
CA SER A 167 4.20 18.34 2.66
C SER A 167 3.33 19.37 1.91
N PRO A 168 3.72 20.67 1.87
CA PRO A 168 2.99 21.69 1.12
C PRO A 168 3.02 21.45 -0.39
N ILE A 169 4.06 20.77 -0.90
CA ILE A 169 4.17 20.43 -2.32
C ILE A 169 3.24 19.26 -2.65
N ALA A 170 3.20 18.23 -1.80
CA ALA A 170 2.30 17.09 -1.99
C ALA A 170 0.83 17.53 -2.00
N GLU A 171 0.44 18.44 -1.10
CA GLU A 171 -0.92 19.02 -1.03
C GLU A 171 -1.37 19.61 -2.38
N ARG A 172 -0.46 20.25 -3.13
CA ARG A 172 -0.75 20.85 -4.43
C ARG A 172 -0.72 19.84 -5.58
N LEU A 173 0.11 18.81 -5.49
CA LEU A 173 0.28 17.82 -6.55
C LEU A 173 -0.81 16.75 -6.54
N VAL A 174 -1.20 16.25 -5.37
CA VAL A 174 -2.15 15.14 -5.22
C VAL A 174 -3.49 15.40 -5.95
N PRO A 175 -4.11 16.58 -5.91
CA PRO A 175 -5.32 16.87 -6.67
C PRO A 175 -5.16 16.68 -8.18
N LEU A 176 -4.00 17.01 -8.75
CA LEU A 176 -3.70 16.82 -10.18
C LEU A 176 -3.70 15.33 -10.56
N GLY A 177 -3.09 14.50 -9.71
CA GLY A 177 -3.08 13.06 -9.90
C GLY A 177 -4.49 12.46 -9.85
N ARG A 178 -5.31 12.90 -8.89
CA ARG A 178 -6.72 12.45 -8.76
C ARG A 178 -7.60 12.87 -9.94
N MET A 179 -7.30 14.00 -10.58
CA MET A 179 -8.02 14.43 -11.78
C MET A 179 -7.79 13.47 -12.96
N VAL A 180 -6.57 12.95 -13.12
CA VAL A 180 -6.20 12.05 -14.23
C VAL A 180 -6.53 10.58 -13.89
N ALA A 181 -6.45 10.24 -12.61
CA ALA A 181 -6.53 8.87 -12.10
C ALA A 181 -7.35 8.80 -10.79
N PRO A 182 -8.68 9.01 -10.84
CA PRO A 182 -9.53 9.20 -9.66
C PRO A 182 -9.53 7.99 -8.71
N ASP A 183 -9.49 6.77 -9.24
CA ASP A 183 -9.61 5.54 -8.46
C ASP A 183 -8.27 4.90 -8.09
N LEU A 184 -7.14 5.53 -8.46
CA LEU A 184 -5.81 4.93 -8.28
C LEU A 184 -5.51 4.59 -6.83
N GLY A 185 -5.88 5.46 -5.88
CA GLY A 185 -5.69 5.21 -4.45
C GLY A 185 -6.41 3.94 -4.00
N ALA A 186 -7.69 3.80 -4.35
CA ALA A 186 -8.47 2.62 -4.00
C ALA A 186 -7.93 1.34 -4.66
N ILE A 187 -7.46 1.42 -5.90
CA ILE A 187 -6.80 0.30 -6.60
C ILE A 187 -5.54 -0.12 -5.86
N VAL A 188 -4.66 0.82 -5.51
CA VAL A 188 -3.41 0.52 -4.79
C VAL A 188 -3.71 -0.02 -3.39
N THR A 189 -4.67 0.54 -2.67
CA THR A 189 -5.09 0.01 -1.37
C THR A 189 -5.62 -1.42 -1.50
N ARG A 190 -6.44 -1.74 -2.51
CA ARG A 190 -6.89 -3.13 -2.74
C ARG A 190 -5.74 -4.08 -3.04
N ILE A 191 -4.79 -3.67 -3.89
CA ILE A 191 -3.58 -4.47 -4.21
C ILE A 191 -2.72 -4.66 -2.96
N SER A 192 -2.57 -3.62 -2.14
CA SER A 192 -1.80 -3.68 -0.90
C SER A 192 -2.49 -4.55 0.14
N LEU A 193 -3.77 -4.32 0.43
CA LEU A 193 -4.53 -5.10 1.42
C LEU A 193 -4.69 -6.56 1.00
N GLY A 194 -4.83 -6.88 -0.30
CA GLY A 194 -4.81 -8.26 -0.80
C GLY A 194 -3.51 -9.03 -0.45
N ASN A 195 -2.43 -8.29 -0.13
CA ASN A 195 -1.11 -8.80 0.21
C ASN A 195 -0.66 -8.53 1.66
N THR A 196 -1.36 -7.66 2.40
CA THR A 196 -0.92 -7.25 3.74
C THR A 196 -1.77 -7.93 4.79
N VAL A 197 -1.19 -8.92 5.48
CA VAL A 197 -1.71 -9.32 6.79
C VAL A 197 -1.13 -8.37 7.80
N LEU A 198 -1.97 -7.52 8.38
CA LEU A 198 -1.59 -6.80 9.59
C LEU A 198 -1.63 -7.82 10.72
N ALA A 199 -0.47 -8.14 11.25
CA ALA A 199 -0.32 -8.86 12.50
C ALA A 199 0.13 -7.87 13.59
N PRO A 200 -0.34 -8.01 14.83
CA PRO A 200 0.05 -7.11 15.92
C PRO A 200 1.57 -7.23 16.17
N PRO A 201 2.25 -6.14 16.57
CA PRO A 201 3.69 -6.17 16.84
C PRO A 201 4.03 -7.11 18.02
N PRO A 202 5.21 -7.75 18.04
CA PRO A 202 5.62 -8.61 19.15
C PRO A 202 5.71 -7.86 20.48
N ARG A 203 5.57 -8.59 21.59
CA ARG A 203 5.53 -8.12 23.00
C ARG A 203 6.64 -7.11 23.38
N ALA A 204 7.77 -7.11 22.69
CA ALA A 204 8.92 -6.23 22.96
C ALA A 204 8.77 -4.79 22.44
N GLN A 205 7.75 -4.48 21.63
CA GLN A 205 7.56 -3.15 21.01
C GLN A 205 6.45 -2.30 21.63
N LEU A 206 5.87 -2.72 22.77
CA LEU A 206 4.82 -1.97 23.48
C LEU A 206 5.29 -0.68 24.18
N SER A 207 6.47 -0.17 23.83
CA SER A 207 6.92 1.18 24.19
C SER A 207 6.70 2.12 23.00
N GLY A 208 5.46 2.56 22.81
CA GLY A 208 5.16 3.79 22.06
C GLY A 208 4.80 3.69 20.58
N GLN A 209 4.64 2.50 19.98
CA GLN A 209 4.10 2.38 18.61
C GLN A 209 2.68 1.82 18.63
N ALA A 210 1.70 2.66 18.29
CA ALA A 210 0.34 2.23 18.05
C ALA A 210 0.30 1.35 16.79
N ALA A 211 -0.13 0.09 16.95
CA ALA A 211 -0.59 -0.73 15.82
C ALA A 211 -1.66 0.05 15.01
N PRO A 212 -1.85 -0.22 13.71
CA PRO A 212 -2.92 0.41 12.94
C PRO A 212 -4.24 0.28 13.70
N ALA A 213 -4.74 1.41 14.19
CA ALA A 213 -5.94 1.48 14.98
C ALA A 213 -7.12 1.25 14.03
N LEU A 214 -7.95 0.25 14.35
CA LEU A 214 -9.28 0.15 13.74
C LEU A 214 -10.00 1.49 13.95
N VAL A 215 -10.84 1.92 13.00
CA VAL A 215 -11.65 3.12 13.22
C VAL A 215 -12.64 2.83 14.35
N ALA A 216 -12.48 3.52 15.48
CA ALA A 216 -13.36 3.32 16.64
C ALA A 216 -14.82 3.56 16.26
N GLY A 217 -15.70 2.63 16.64
CA GLY A 217 -17.13 2.68 16.31
C GLY A 217 -17.50 2.24 14.88
N ALA A 218 -16.56 1.70 14.10
CA ALA A 218 -16.88 1.06 12.83
C ALA A 218 -17.86 -0.11 13.05
N ARG A 219 -18.81 -0.27 12.13
CA ARG A 219 -19.74 -1.39 12.17
C ARG A 219 -18.98 -2.67 11.86
N ALA A 220 -19.10 -3.64 12.76
CA ALA A 220 -18.55 -4.97 12.60
C ALA A 220 -19.68 -6.01 12.55
N THR A 221 -19.65 -6.87 11.53
CA THR A 221 -20.62 -7.96 11.38
C THR A 221 -19.90 -9.30 11.43
N LEU A 222 -20.42 -10.21 12.25
CA LEU A 222 -19.92 -11.58 12.33
C LEU A 222 -20.07 -12.28 10.98
N ASP A 223 -19.03 -13.03 10.58
CA ASP A 223 -19.02 -13.83 9.35
C ASP A 223 -18.69 -15.30 9.67
N PRO A 224 -19.70 -16.16 9.89
CA PRO A 224 -19.49 -17.57 10.20
C PRO A 224 -18.88 -18.39 9.06
N GLU A 225 -19.07 -17.97 7.80
CA GLU A 225 -18.53 -18.68 6.64
C GLU A 225 -17.01 -18.51 6.61
N ALA A 226 -16.53 -17.28 6.83
CA ALA A 226 -15.11 -16.99 6.94
C ALA A 226 -14.42 -17.71 8.13
N GLU A 227 -15.13 -17.97 9.23
CA GLU A 227 -14.60 -18.78 10.34
C GLU A 227 -14.33 -20.22 9.90
N LEU A 228 -15.29 -20.84 9.19
CA LEU A 228 -15.16 -22.21 8.68
C LEU A 228 -14.06 -22.32 7.63
N ASP A 229 -13.94 -21.34 6.75
CA ASP A 229 -12.86 -21.27 5.77
C ASP A 229 -11.49 -21.19 6.45
N MET A 230 -11.36 -20.36 7.47
CA MET A 230 -10.11 -20.20 8.22
C MET A 230 -9.72 -21.49 8.95
N VAL A 231 -10.67 -22.18 9.60
CA VAL A 231 -10.41 -23.49 10.23
C VAL A 231 -9.95 -24.50 9.17
N SER A 232 -10.59 -24.51 8.01
CA SER A 232 -10.26 -25.41 6.91
C SER A 232 -8.85 -25.15 6.37
N LEU A 233 -8.48 -23.88 6.17
CA LEU A 233 -7.13 -23.47 5.77
C LEU A 233 -6.07 -23.92 6.78
N VAL A 234 -6.28 -23.65 8.07
CA VAL A 234 -5.39 -24.07 9.16
C VAL A 234 -5.21 -25.58 9.17
N ASN A 235 -6.29 -26.35 9.06
CA ASN A 235 -6.21 -27.81 9.10
C ASN A 235 -5.59 -28.42 7.83
N ARG A 236 -5.76 -27.79 6.66
CA ARG A 236 -5.04 -28.19 5.44
C ARG A 236 -3.54 -28.03 5.60
N GLU A 237 -3.09 -26.91 6.17
CA GLU A 237 -1.67 -26.62 6.41
C GLU A 237 -1.07 -27.53 7.49
N ARG A 238 -1.84 -27.87 8.53
CA ARG A 238 -1.42 -28.86 9.53
C ARG A 238 -1.28 -30.25 8.92
N ALA A 239 -2.23 -30.66 8.08
CA ALA A 239 -2.19 -31.95 7.40
C ALA A 239 -0.99 -32.06 6.43
N SER A 240 -0.66 -30.98 5.70
CA SER A 240 0.52 -30.96 4.82
C SER A 240 1.84 -31.09 5.61
N GLY A 241 1.87 -30.58 6.85
CA GLY A 241 2.97 -30.76 7.79
C GLY A 241 2.96 -32.07 8.60
N GLY A 242 2.02 -33.00 8.33
CA GLY A 242 1.91 -34.26 9.06
C GLY A 242 1.39 -34.13 10.50
N LEU A 243 0.75 -33.01 10.84
CA LEU A 243 0.18 -32.73 12.16
C LEU A 243 -1.29 -33.13 12.23
N THR A 244 -1.75 -33.49 13.43
CA THR A 244 -3.17 -33.78 13.67
C THR A 244 -4.02 -32.51 13.46
N PRO A 245 -5.14 -32.59 12.72
CA PRO A 245 -6.10 -31.49 12.59
C PRO A 245 -6.61 -31.02 13.97
N LEU A 246 -6.83 -29.72 14.09
CA LEU A 246 -7.44 -29.12 15.27
C LEU A 246 -8.96 -29.32 15.23
N VAL A 247 -9.53 -29.63 16.40
CA VAL A 247 -10.96 -29.75 16.61
C VAL A 247 -11.54 -28.37 16.91
N PHE A 248 -12.61 -28.00 16.20
CA PHE A 248 -13.35 -26.77 16.47
C PHE A 248 -14.01 -26.82 17.86
N ASP A 249 -13.86 -25.75 18.65
CA ASP A 249 -14.42 -25.63 20.00
C ASP A 249 -15.26 -24.35 20.13
N ASP A 250 -16.55 -24.51 20.43
CA ASP A 250 -17.52 -23.41 20.50
C ASP A 250 -17.16 -22.36 21.56
N ARG A 251 -16.52 -22.77 22.67
CA ARG A 251 -16.13 -21.84 23.75
C ARG A 251 -14.93 -21.01 23.34
N LEU A 252 -13.97 -21.60 22.61
CA LEU A 252 -12.87 -20.86 22.00
C LEU A 252 -13.40 -19.87 20.96
N THR A 253 -14.34 -20.30 20.13
CA THR A 253 -14.96 -19.45 19.11
C THR A 253 -15.71 -18.27 19.73
N LEU A 254 -16.46 -18.51 20.82
CA LEU A 254 -17.10 -17.43 21.56
C LEU A 254 -16.08 -16.40 22.08
N ALA A 255 -15.00 -16.86 22.73
CA ALA A 255 -13.94 -15.98 23.21
C ALA A 255 -13.28 -15.17 22.08
N ALA A 256 -13.05 -15.80 20.93
CA ALA A 256 -12.45 -15.17 19.76
C ALA A 256 -13.38 -14.14 19.10
N ARG A 257 -14.69 -14.45 19.00
CA ARG A 257 -15.71 -13.51 18.51
C ARG A 257 -15.85 -12.30 19.43
N ASP A 258 -15.92 -12.53 20.75
CA ASP A 258 -16.04 -11.45 21.72
C ASP A 258 -14.85 -10.49 21.65
N HIS A 259 -13.62 -11.03 21.50
CA HIS A 259 -12.43 -10.20 21.34
C HIS A 259 -12.42 -9.43 20.01
N GLY A 260 -12.80 -10.08 18.91
CA GLY A 260 -12.94 -9.43 17.60
C GLY A 260 -13.94 -8.27 17.62
N LEU A 261 -15.11 -8.47 18.23
CA LEU A 261 -16.12 -7.42 18.41
C LEU A 261 -15.60 -6.27 19.27
N GLU A 262 -14.88 -6.58 20.36
CA GLU A 262 -14.33 -5.56 21.23
C GLU A 262 -13.25 -4.72 20.53
N MET A 263 -12.33 -5.37 19.81
CA MET A 263 -11.31 -4.70 18.98
C MET A 263 -11.95 -3.74 17.98
N ALA A 264 -12.96 -4.21 17.23
CA ALA A 264 -13.66 -3.38 16.27
C ALA A 264 -14.41 -2.22 16.94
N ARG A 265 -15.10 -2.48 18.06
CA ARG A 265 -15.86 -1.46 18.79
C ARG A 265 -14.97 -0.36 19.35
N LEU A 266 -13.84 -0.74 19.94
CA LEU A 266 -12.94 0.19 20.63
C LEU A 266 -11.84 0.77 19.74
N GLY A 267 -11.73 0.31 18.49
CA GLY A 267 -10.78 0.87 17.53
C GLY A 267 -9.33 0.46 17.78
N TYR A 268 -9.08 -0.76 18.26
CA TYR A 268 -7.72 -1.25 18.52
C TYR A 268 -7.48 -2.63 17.93
N PHE A 269 -6.21 -2.95 17.65
CA PHE A 269 -5.79 -4.25 17.14
C PHE A 269 -4.60 -4.77 17.94
N ALA A 270 -4.89 -5.56 18.98
CA ALA A 270 -3.89 -6.10 19.89
C ALA A 270 -4.36 -7.36 20.62
N HIS A 271 -3.42 -8.21 21.03
CA HIS A 271 -3.69 -9.39 21.86
C HIS A 271 -4.22 -9.00 23.25
N GLN A 272 -3.64 -7.94 23.83
CA GLN A 272 -4.03 -7.41 25.12
C GLN A 272 -5.19 -6.45 24.94
N SER A 273 -6.28 -6.73 25.63
CA SER A 273 -7.39 -5.80 25.72
C SER A 273 -7.24 -4.84 26.90
N PRO A 274 -7.64 -3.57 26.74
CA PRO A 274 -7.77 -2.62 27.84
C PRO A 274 -8.95 -2.94 28.79
N ILE A 275 -9.90 -3.80 28.39
CA ILE A 275 -11.11 -4.15 29.18
C ILE A 275 -11.10 -5.62 29.55
N SER A 276 -10.91 -6.48 28.55
CA SER A 276 -11.06 -7.94 28.63
C SER A 276 -9.75 -8.67 28.97
N GLY A 277 -8.66 -7.94 29.19
CA GLY A 277 -7.38 -8.51 29.64
C GLY A 277 -6.64 -9.27 28.55
N SER A 278 -5.81 -10.23 28.97
CA SER A 278 -5.00 -11.05 28.08
C SER A 278 -5.85 -12.14 27.38
N PRO A 279 -5.34 -12.80 26.32
CA PRO A 279 -6.02 -13.95 25.72
C PRO A 279 -6.40 -15.02 26.75
N PHE A 280 -5.53 -15.26 27.72
CA PHE A 280 -5.76 -16.23 28.79
C PHE A 280 -6.95 -15.83 29.70
N ASP A 281 -7.06 -14.55 30.05
CA ASP A 281 -8.17 -14.03 30.86
C ASP A 281 -9.52 -14.16 30.14
N ARG A 282 -9.52 -13.97 28.81
CA ARG A 282 -10.70 -14.19 27.97
C ARG A 282 -11.10 -15.66 27.94
N LEU A 283 -10.16 -16.56 27.69
CA LEU A 283 -10.41 -18.01 27.67
C LEU A 283 -10.96 -18.53 29.00
N VAL A 284 -10.38 -18.10 30.13
CA VAL A 284 -10.86 -18.48 31.47
C VAL A 284 -12.30 -17.99 31.69
N ARG A 285 -12.61 -16.75 31.31
CA ARG A 285 -13.98 -16.20 31.45
C ARG A 285 -15.00 -16.90 30.57
N SER A 286 -14.59 -17.39 29.40
CA SER A 286 -15.43 -18.23 28.51
C SER A 286 -15.53 -19.69 28.98
N GLY A 287 -15.00 -20.04 30.17
CA GLY A 287 -15.10 -21.38 30.75
C GLY A 287 -14.25 -22.43 30.04
N VAL A 288 -13.18 -22.01 29.36
CA VAL A 288 -12.22 -22.87 28.68
C VAL A 288 -11.18 -23.34 29.69
N ARG A 289 -10.94 -24.65 29.75
CA ARG A 289 -9.84 -25.25 30.50
C ARG A 289 -8.71 -25.59 29.55
N PHE A 290 -7.51 -25.16 29.88
CA PHE A 290 -6.30 -25.36 29.07
C PHE A 290 -5.05 -25.36 29.97
N THR A 291 -4.01 -26.03 29.51
CA THR A 291 -2.65 -25.96 30.09
C THR A 291 -1.79 -25.00 29.26
N ILE A 292 -2.00 -25.02 27.94
CA ILE A 292 -1.30 -24.18 26.97
C ILE A 292 -2.34 -23.52 26.07
N ALA A 293 -2.20 -22.23 25.85
CA ALA A 293 -3.02 -21.51 24.88
C ALA A 293 -2.18 -20.61 23.99
N GLY A 294 -2.70 -20.32 22.80
CA GLY A 294 -2.11 -19.39 21.85
C GLY A 294 -3.18 -18.53 21.19
N GLU A 295 -2.78 -17.37 20.68
CA GLU A 295 -3.65 -16.52 19.89
C GLU A 295 -2.91 -16.00 18.66
N ASN A 296 -3.59 -15.98 17.53
CA ASN A 296 -3.17 -15.25 16.35
C ASN A 296 -4.23 -14.22 15.98
N LEU A 297 -3.81 -13.02 15.60
CA LEU A 297 -4.69 -11.99 15.08
C LEU A 297 -4.27 -11.66 13.65
N ALA A 298 -5.25 -11.48 12.77
CA ALA A 298 -5.00 -11.03 11.41
C ALA A 298 -6.07 -10.03 10.99
N LEU A 299 -5.64 -9.02 10.25
CA LEU A 299 -6.54 -8.19 9.47
C LEU A 299 -6.18 -8.32 8.00
N ALA A 300 -7.15 -8.75 7.19
CA ALA A 300 -6.98 -9.00 5.76
C ALA A 300 -8.32 -8.94 5.00
N PRO A 301 -8.34 -8.87 3.67
CA PRO A 301 -9.60 -8.87 2.91
C PRO A 301 -10.37 -10.20 2.97
N THR A 302 -9.66 -11.34 3.08
CA THR A 302 -10.25 -12.68 3.00
C THR A 302 -9.59 -13.65 3.98
N ALA A 303 -10.25 -14.77 4.27
CA ALA A 303 -9.66 -15.86 5.07
C ALA A 303 -8.37 -16.39 4.45
N GLU A 304 -8.32 -16.54 3.13
CA GLU A 304 -7.14 -17.00 2.39
C GLU A 304 -5.93 -16.08 2.54
N SER A 305 -6.15 -14.78 2.38
CA SER A 305 -5.09 -13.77 2.53
C SER A 305 -4.62 -13.66 3.99
N ALA A 306 -5.56 -13.69 4.95
CA ALA A 306 -5.24 -13.76 6.38
C ALA A 306 -4.39 -14.98 6.72
N HIS A 307 -4.81 -16.19 6.29
CA HIS A 307 -4.07 -17.42 6.56
C HIS A 307 -2.66 -17.38 5.96
N ARG A 308 -2.52 -16.94 4.70
CA ARG A 308 -1.23 -16.82 4.03
C ARG A 308 -0.27 -15.91 4.79
N GLY A 309 -0.70 -14.74 5.25
CA GLY A 309 0.21 -13.86 5.98
C GLY A 309 0.51 -14.32 7.40
N LEU A 310 -0.43 -15.01 8.08
CA LEU A 310 -0.13 -15.71 9.33
C LEU A 310 0.96 -16.78 9.12
N MET A 311 0.89 -17.53 8.01
CA MET A 311 1.88 -18.56 7.67
C MET A 311 3.24 -18.00 7.22
N ASN A 312 3.27 -16.78 6.69
CA ASN A 312 4.50 -16.07 6.35
C ASN A 312 5.16 -15.39 7.56
N SER A 313 4.44 -15.24 8.67
CA SER A 313 4.98 -14.72 9.92
C SER A 313 5.50 -15.85 10.80
N PRO A 314 6.80 -15.92 11.11
CA PRO A 314 7.37 -17.01 11.92
C PRO A 314 6.70 -17.19 13.29
N GLU A 315 6.20 -16.12 13.91
CA GLU A 315 5.54 -16.19 15.22
C GLU A 315 4.15 -16.82 15.14
N HIS A 316 3.31 -16.35 14.23
CA HIS A 316 1.95 -16.88 14.05
C HIS A 316 1.94 -18.29 13.46
N ARG A 317 2.88 -18.56 12.54
CA ARG A 317 3.12 -19.89 11.97
C ARG A 317 3.44 -20.91 13.08
N ARG A 318 4.22 -20.54 14.10
CA ARG A 318 4.51 -21.44 15.24
C ARG A 318 3.24 -21.87 15.97
N ASN A 319 2.24 -20.98 16.11
CA ASN A 319 0.97 -21.35 16.71
C ASN A 319 0.18 -22.32 15.81
N ILE A 320 0.03 -22.00 14.53
CA ILE A 320 -0.71 -22.83 13.55
C ILE A 320 -0.12 -24.24 13.46
N LEU A 321 1.21 -24.34 13.43
CA LEU A 321 1.95 -25.60 13.30
C LEU A 321 2.40 -26.20 14.63
N SER A 322 1.91 -25.71 15.77
CA SER A 322 2.29 -26.30 17.05
C SER A 322 1.71 -27.71 17.19
N PRO A 323 2.53 -28.74 17.50
CA PRO A 323 2.03 -30.09 17.77
C PRO A 323 1.30 -30.21 19.11
N THR A 324 1.41 -29.21 19.98
CA THR A 324 0.79 -29.23 21.32
C THR A 324 -0.70 -28.90 21.28
N PHE A 325 -1.14 -28.07 20.33
CA PHE A 325 -2.54 -27.67 20.23
C PHE A 325 -3.40 -28.76 19.60
N ARG A 326 -4.61 -28.92 20.14
CA ARG A 326 -5.63 -29.88 19.68
C ARG A 326 -6.96 -29.22 19.36
N ARG A 327 -7.22 -28.03 19.90
CA ARG A 327 -8.49 -27.31 19.73
C ARG A 327 -8.28 -25.92 19.17
N ILE A 328 -9.24 -25.45 18.39
CA ILE A 328 -9.25 -24.12 17.80
C ILE A 328 -10.63 -23.48 17.86
N GLY A 329 -10.67 -22.17 18.11
CA GLY A 329 -11.83 -21.33 17.86
C GLY A 329 -11.44 -20.14 17.01
N ILE A 330 -12.31 -19.76 16.08
CA ILE A 330 -12.08 -18.63 15.18
C ILE A 330 -13.22 -17.62 15.38
N GLY A 331 -12.86 -16.36 15.56
CA GLY A 331 -13.79 -15.24 15.39
C GLY A 331 -13.45 -14.50 14.10
N ALA A 332 -14.44 -14.27 13.24
CA ALA A 332 -14.28 -13.48 12.02
C ALA A 332 -15.30 -12.34 11.96
N MET A 333 -14.82 -11.11 11.83
CA MET A 333 -15.66 -9.91 11.76
C MET A 333 -15.34 -9.14 10.48
N LEU A 334 -16.35 -8.88 9.66
CA LEU A 334 -16.25 -7.89 8.59
C LEU A 334 -16.38 -6.50 9.21
N VAL A 335 -15.29 -5.74 9.21
CA VAL A 335 -15.23 -4.37 9.73
C VAL A 335 -15.31 -3.39 8.56
N GLU A 336 -16.34 -2.55 8.54
CA GLU A 336 -16.55 -1.57 7.47
C GLU A 336 -15.31 -0.66 7.28
N GLY A 337 -14.92 -0.47 6.02
CA GLY A 337 -13.75 0.34 5.64
C GLY A 337 -12.39 -0.28 5.93
N THR A 338 -12.34 -1.46 6.58
CA THR A 338 -11.07 -2.11 6.96
C THR A 338 -10.89 -3.51 6.38
N GLY A 339 -11.95 -4.34 6.34
CA GLY A 339 -11.89 -5.73 5.86
C GLY A 339 -12.18 -6.75 6.94
N MET A 340 -11.71 -8.00 6.76
CA MET A 340 -11.93 -9.08 7.72
C MET A 340 -10.91 -9.03 8.86
N LEU A 341 -11.43 -9.02 10.08
CA LEU A 341 -10.69 -9.18 11.31
C LEU A 341 -10.84 -10.62 11.80
N PHE A 342 -9.73 -11.36 11.86
CA PHE A 342 -9.67 -12.73 12.35
C PHE A 342 -8.97 -12.79 13.70
N THR A 343 -9.58 -13.52 14.63
CA THR A 343 -8.99 -13.94 15.90
C THR A 343 -8.96 -15.47 15.93
N GLN A 344 -7.78 -16.07 16.02
CA GLN A 344 -7.62 -17.52 16.21
C GLN A 344 -7.21 -17.78 17.65
N ALA A 345 -7.96 -18.61 18.37
CA ALA A 345 -7.63 -19.07 19.71
C ALA A 345 -7.30 -20.57 19.67
N PHE A 346 -6.18 -20.96 20.26
CA PHE A 346 -5.68 -22.34 20.27
C PHE A 346 -5.55 -22.85 21.70
N THR A 347 -5.89 -24.11 21.94
CA THR A 347 -5.61 -24.81 23.21
C THR A 347 -5.21 -26.27 23.01
N ASP A 348 -4.61 -26.88 24.04
CA ASP A 348 -4.34 -28.32 24.14
C ASP A 348 -5.60 -29.18 24.32
#